data_AF-N1R2S9-F1
#
_entry.id   AF-N1R2S9-F1
#
_cell.length_a   1.000
_cell.length_b   1.000
_cell.length_c   1.000
_cell.angle_alpha   90.00
_cell.angle_beta   90.00
_cell.angle_gamma   90.00
#
_symmetry.space_group_name_H-M   'P 1'
#
loop_
_entity.id
_entity.type
_entity.pdbx_description
1 polymer ?
#
loop_
_entity_poly.entity_id
_entity_poly.type
_entity_poly.pdbx_seq_one_letter_code
_entity_poly.pdbx_strand_id
1 'polypeptide(L)' 'MGIVDAVCAGAPETAAEAVKLAEQLAAREWDGAVYASIRVSTFPDACRAVGIAVESDEEKSRHFASRL' A
#
# COMPACT_ATOMS: atom_id res chain seq x y z
N MET A 1 9.38 -9.26 4.93
CA MET A 1 8.35 -9.60 3.91
C MET A 1 9.04 -9.62 2.57
N GLY A 2 8.85 -10.67 1.78
CA GLY A 2 9.33 -10.74 0.40
C GLY A 2 8.34 -10.07 -0.56
N ILE A 3 8.54 -10.28 -1.85
CA ILE A 3 7.60 -9.81 -2.91
C ILE A 3 6.29 -10.62 -2.88
N VAL A 4 6.33 -11.86 -2.39
CA VAL A 4 5.18 -12.78 -2.32
C VAL A 4 4.77 -12.99 -0.87
N ASP A 5 3.53 -12.65 -0.55
CA ASP A 5 2.93 -12.80 0.79
C ASP A 5 2.28 -14.17 1.02
N ALA A 6 1.76 -14.79 -0.03
CA ALA A 6 1.14 -16.11 0.03
C ALA A 6 1.25 -16.84 -1.31
N VAL A 7 1.35 -18.17 -1.25
CA VAL A 7 1.25 -19.06 -2.42
C VAL A 7 -0.02 -19.89 -2.26
N CYS A 8 -0.90 -19.83 -3.26
CA CYS A 8 -2.18 -20.53 -3.25
C CYS A 8 -2.22 -21.61 -4.33
N ALA A 9 -3.11 -22.59 -4.18
CA ALA A 9 -3.19 -23.75 -5.06
C ALA A 9 -3.60 -23.42 -6.50
N GLY A 10 -4.31 -22.30 -6.71
CA GLY A 10 -4.79 -21.87 -8.00
C GLY A 10 -5.32 -20.43 -7.98
N ALA A 11 -5.80 -19.98 -9.15
CA ALA A 11 -6.40 -18.67 -9.31
C ALA A 11 -7.60 -18.39 -8.37
N PRO A 12 -8.57 -19.31 -8.18
CA PRO A 12 -9.72 -19.02 -7.30
C PRO A 12 -9.30 -18.92 -5.84
N GLU A 13 -8.38 -19.77 -5.37
CA GLU A 13 -7.85 -19.72 -4.00
C GLU A 13 -7.04 -18.43 -3.78
N THR A 14 -6.27 -18.01 -4.79
CA THR A 14 -5.52 -16.74 -4.75
C THR A 14 -6.46 -15.55 -4.61
N ALA A 15 -7.56 -15.52 -5.38
CA ALA A 15 -8.55 -14.45 -5.29
C ALA A 15 -9.22 -14.42 -3.91
N ALA A 16 -9.57 -15.59 -3.36
CA ALA A 16 -10.18 -15.69 -2.04
C ALA A 16 -9.24 -15.20 -0.92
N GLU A 17 -7.97 -15.62 -0.91
CA GLU A 17 -7.01 -15.14 0.09
C GLU A 17 -6.67 -13.65 -0.08
N ALA A 18 -6.65 -13.13 -1.33
CA ALA A 18 -6.48 -11.70 -1.58
C ALA A 18 -7.64 -10.87 -1.03
N VAL A 19 -8.89 -11.32 -1.21
CA VAL A 19 -10.08 -10.65 -0.64
C VAL A 19 -10.06 -10.67 0.88
N LYS A 20 -9.75 -11.81 1.48
CA LYS A 20 -9.61 -11.94 2.94
C LYS A 20 -8.55 -11.01 3.52
N LEU A 21 -7.40 -10.87 2.85
CA LEU A 21 -6.38 -9.90 3.24
C LEU A 21 -6.88 -8.46 3.10
N ALA A 22 -7.58 -8.15 2.01
CA ALA A 22 -8.17 -6.82 1.79
C ALA A 22 -9.17 -6.45 2.90
N GLU A 23 -10.03 -7.38 3.32
CA GLU A 23 -10.96 -7.19 4.43
C GLU A 23 -10.24 -6.92 5.76
N GLN A 24 -9.19 -7.69 6.07
CA GLN A 24 -8.37 -7.47 7.27
C GLN A 24 -7.67 -6.12 7.28
N LEU A 25 -7.25 -5.62 6.11
CA LEU A 25 -6.67 -4.29 5.97
C LEU A 25 -7.74 -3.22 6.11
N ALA A 26 -8.90 -3.38 5.46
CA ALA A 26 -10.00 -2.42 5.50
C ALA A 26 -10.55 -2.22 6.93
N ALA A 27 -10.65 -3.30 7.72
CA ALA A 27 -11.13 -3.27 9.10
C ALA A 27 -10.30 -2.40 10.07
N ARG A 28 -9.10 -1.94 9.67
CA ARG A 28 -8.27 -1.05 10.48
C ARG A 28 -8.57 0.44 10.28
N GLU A 29 -9.53 0.76 9.41
CA GLU A 29 -10.03 2.13 9.20
C GLU A 29 -8.91 3.16 8.93
N TRP A 30 -7.96 2.78 8.07
CA TRP A 30 -6.85 3.65 7.70
C TRP A 30 -7.34 4.96 7.07
N ASP A 31 -6.62 6.05 7.32
CA ASP A 31 -6.68 7.19 6.41
C ASP A 31 -6.04 6.78 5.08
N GLY A 32 -6.83 6.80 4.00
CA GLY A 32 -6.38 6.39 2.68
C GLY A 32 -5.21 7.23 2.14
N ALA A 33 -5.18 8.53 2.41
CA ALA A 33 -4.13 9.43 1.95
C ALA A 33 -2.82 9.20 2.71
N VAL A 34 -2.88 9.07 4.05
CA VAL A 34 -1.70 8.75 4.87
C VAL A 34 -1.17 7.35 4.54
N TYR A 35 -2.06 6.36 4.42
CA TYR A 35 -1.66 5.00 4.05
C TYR A 35 -0.99 4.94 2.68
N ALA A 36 -1.56 5.62 1.68
CA ALA A 36 -0.97 5.70 0.34
C ALA A 36 0.41 6.37 0.37
N SER A 37 0.54 7.53 1.04
CA SER A 37 1.80 8.27 1.15
C SER A 37 2.90 7.42 1.80
N ILE A 38 2.59 6.68 2.88
CA ILE A 38 3.53 5.73 3.51
C ILE A 38 3.93 4.61 2.54
N ARG A 39 2.96 3.99 1.86
CA ARG A 39 3.23 2.84 0.97
C ARG A 39 4.08 3.22 -0.24
N VAL A 40 3.81 4.37 -0.86
CA VAL A 40 4.60 4.88 -2.00
C VAL A 40 6.00 5.29 -1.56
N SER A 41 6.13 5.99 -0.43
CA SER A 41 7.43 6.43 0.07
C SER A 41 8.33 5.29 0.55
N THR A 42 7.78 4.13 0.91
CA THR A 42 8.56 2.94 1.31
C THR A 42 9.32 2.30 0.14
N PHE A 43 8.86 2.47 -1.11
CA PHE A 43 9.45 1.81 -2.28
C PHE A 43 9.75 2.77 -3.45
N PRO A 44 10.57 3.82 -3.23
CA PRO A 44 10.75 4.90 -4.21
C PRO A 44 11.36 4.42 -5.54
N ASP A 45 12.28 3.45 -5.50
CA ASP A 45 12.89 2.87 -6.71
C ASP A 45 11.90 2.04 -7.52
N ALA A 46 11.06 1.25 -6.85
CA ALA A 46 10.02 0.47 -7.52
C ALA A 46 8.98 1.39 -8.17
N CYS A 47 8.54 2.45 -7.47
CA CYS A 47 7.64 3.45 -8.02
C CYS A 47 8.23 4.13 -9.26
N ARG A 48 9.50 4.56 -9.21
CA ARG A 48 10.20 5.12 -10.39
C ARG A 48 10.25 4.13 -11.55
N ALA A 49 10.57 2.87 -11.28
CA ALA A 49 10.69 1.84 -12.31
C ALA A 49 9.39 1.58 -13.08
N VAL A 50 8.23 1.79 -12.44
CA VAL A 50 6.90 1.63 -13.07
C VAL A 50 6.21 2.96 -13.41
N GLY A 51 6.92 4.09 -13.33
CA GLY A 51 6.40 5.41 -13.69
C GLY A 51 5.40 6.02 -12.70
N ILE A 52 5.36 5.53 -11.45
CA ILE A 52 4.58 6.16 -10.38
C ILE A 52 5.34 7.38 -9.87
N ALA A 53 4.69 8.54 -9.91
CA ALA A 53 5.23 9.78 -9.36
C ALA A 53 5.44 9.62 -7.84
N VAL A 54 6.67 9.88 -7.38
CA VAL A 54 6.99 9.88 -5.95
C VAL A 54 6.67 11.26 -5.39
N GLU A 55 5.89 11.30 -4.33
CA GLU A 55 5.57 12.54 -3.61
C GLU A 55 6.84 13.28 -3.18
N SER A 56 6.80 14.60 -3.34
CA SER A 56 7.76 15.52 -2.73
C SER A 56 7.66 15.47 -1.20
N ASP A 57 8.70 15.95 -0.52
CA ASP A 57 8.68 15.98 0.94
C ASP A 57 7.62 16.94 1.50
N GLU A 58 7.31 18.02 0.76
CA GLU A 58 6.20 18.93 1.09
C GLU A 58 4.83 18.24 1.02
N GLU A 59 4.61 17.41 -0.01
CA GLU A 59 3.37 16.62 -0.15
C GLU A 59 3.21 15.65 1.02
N LYS A 60 4.26 14.90 1.34
CA LYS A 60 4.29 13.98 2.49
C LYS A 60 3.97 14.71 3.80
N SER A 61 4.65 15.83 4.06
CA SER A 61 4.43 16.61 5.29
C SER A 61 2.98 17.08 5.45
N ARG A 62 2.29 17.44 4.36
CA ARG A 62 0.85 17.80 4.42
C ARG A 62 -0.03 16.62 4.82
N HIS A 63 0.25 15.42 4.32
CA HIS A 63 -0.49 14.21 4.68
C HIS A 63 -0.30 13.84 6.17
N PHE A 64 0.90 14.01 6.70
CA PHE A 64 1.18 13.71 8.12
C PHE A 64 0.70 14.80 9.07
N ALA A 65 0.77 16.08 8.67
CA ALA A 65 0.39 17.20 9.51
C ALA A 65 -1.13 17.40 9.63
N SER A 66 -1.93 16.96 8.65
CA SER A 66 -3.40 17.10 8.70
C SER A 66 -4.09 16.23 9.75
N ARG A 67 -3.32 15.40 10.49
CA ARG A 67 -3.79 14.39 11.44
C ARG A 67 -3.16 14.51 12.84
N LEU A 68 -2.33 15.54 13.07
CA LEU A 68 -1.82 15.97 14.40
C LEU A 68 -2.70 17.08 14.95
#